data_AF-A0A9P8GQV8-F1
#
_entry.id   AF-A0A9P8GQV8-F1
#
_cell.length_a   1.000
_cell.length_b   1.000
_cell.length_c   1.000
_cell.angle_alpha   90.00
_cell.angle_beta   90.00
_cell.angle_gamma   90.00
#
_symmetry.space_group_name_H-M   'P 1'
#
loop_
_entity.id
_entity.type
_entity.pdbx_description
1 polymer ?
#
loop_
_entity_poly.entity_id
_entity_poly.type
_entity_poly.pdbx_seq_one_letter_code
_entity_poly.pdbx_strand_id
1 'polypeptide(L)'
;MPEDKSKNPNDPYHTEQPPLSTYPKDAIRNNIKGNDLNQEVIERMKVREICEGWGVYRDAAEYGITIPKTTMSDAHMISQMGELSLNVLRRCLHCNQLEAGQYRRIIEASKAGFEKGSKFMYILHRIMGSQVDMNPDLTRAVCKMKIPITCRFTFDDIEMDNDADCRFFFFLEKRGNIWGLS
;
A
#
# COMPACT_ATOMS: atom_id res chain seq x y z
N MET A 1 -8.68 -20.46 34.84
CA MET A 1 -9.01 -20.08 33.46
C MET A 1 -8.21 -18.83 33.12
N PRO A 2 -7.66 -18.67 31.91
CA PRO A 2 -7.03 -17.41 31.52
C PRO A 2 -8.05 -16.27 31.67
N GLU A 3 -7.62 -15.09 32.14
CA GLU A 3 -8.49 -13.92 32.22
C GLU A 3 -9.08 -13.59 30.85
N ASP A 4 -10.37 -13.25 30.84
CA ASP A 4 -11.09 -12.77 29.66
C ASP A 4 -10.62 -11.35 29.31
N LYS A 5 -9.50 -11.27 28.57
CA LYS A 5 -8.88 -10.00 28.14
C LYS A 5 -9.81 -9.12 27.30
N SER A 6 -10.88 -9.68 26.72
CA SER A 6 -11.85 -8.91 25.93
C SER A 6 -12.58 -7.82 26.74
N LYS A 7 -12.53 -7.91 28.07
CA LYS A 7 -13.20 -6.99 29.01
C LYS A 7 -12.25 -6.09 29.78
N ASN A 8 -10.94 -6.10 29.47
CA ASN A 8 -10.01 -5.17 30.11
C ASN A 8 -10.10 -3.81 29.40
N PRO A 9 -10.68 -2.76 30.01
CA PRO A 9 -10.80 -1.44 29.40
C PRO A 9 -9.44 -0.74 29.24
N ASN A 10 -8.39 -1.27 29.89
CA ASN A 10 -7.02 -0.78 29.79
C ASN A 10 -6.16 -1.67 28.88
N ASP A 11 -6.74 -2.60 28.12
CA ASP A 11 -5.97 -3.37 27.13
C ASP A 11 -5.55 -2.43 25.98
N PRO A 12 -4.24 -2.16 25.80
CA PRO A 12 -3.78 -1.32 24.69
C PRO A 12 -4.08 -1.95 23.31
N TYR A 13 -4.45 -3.23 23.27
CA TYR A 13 -4.83 -3.96 22.06
C TYR A 13 -6.33 -4.28 22.01
N HIS A 14 -7.15 -3.61 22.82
CA HIS A 14 -8.60 -3.76 22.79
C HIS A 14 -9.13 -3.57 21.36
N THR A 15 -9.88 -4.55 20.87
CA THR A 15 -10.45 -4.53 19.52
C THR A 15 -11.96 -4.59 19.63
N GLU A 16 -12.63 -3.49 19.33
CA GLU A 16 -14.09 -3.41 19.26
C GLU A 16 -14.56 -3.31 17.81
N GLN A 17 -15.79 -3.73 17.57
CA GLN A 17 -16.42 -3.52 16.27
C GLN A 17 -16.63 -2.00 16.05
N PRO A 18 -16.15 -1.42 14.94
CA PRO A 18 -16.45 -0.04 14.60
C PRO A 18 -17.97 0.21 14.53
N PRO A 19 -18.43 1.46 14.75
CA PRO A 19 -19.84 1.79 14.56
C PRO A 19 -20.34 1.37 13.17
N LEU A 20 -21.52 0.75 13.08
CA LEU A 20 -22.07 0.25 11.82
C LEU A 20 -22.20 1.35 10.75
N SER A 21 -22.31 2.62 11.15
CA SER A 21 -22.32 3.78 10.26
C SER A 21 -21.02 3.99 9.48
N THR A 22 -19.90 3.43 9.94
CA THR A 22 -18.59 3.51 9.27
C THR A 22 -18.43 2.51 8.13
N TYR A 23 -19.35 1.54 8.00
CA TYR A 23 -19.30 0.53 6.95
C TYR A 23 -19.95 1.08 5.67
N PRO A 24 -19.30 0.92 4.51
CA PRO A 24 -19.91 1.30 3.24
C PRO A 24 -21.12 0.39 2.97
N LYS A 25 -22.29 1.01 2.74
CA LYS A 25 -23.57 0.32 2.56
C LYS A 25 -23.71 -0.33 1.18
N ASP A 26 -23.20 0.37 0.17
CA ASP A 26 -23.38 0.02 -1.24
C ASP A 26 -22.08 -0.49 -1.89
N ALA A 27 -20.99 -0.61 -1.13
CA ALA A 27 -19.77 -1.17 -1.67
C ALA A 27 -19.98 -2.65 -2.02
N ILE A 28 -19.59 -3.01 -3.23
CA ILE A 28 -19.50 -4.41 -3.64
C ILE A 28 -18.23 -4.97 -2.99
N ARG A 29 -18.42 -5.93 -2.09
CA ARG A 29 -17.36 -6.62 -1.36
C ARG A 29 -17.56 -8.11 -1.58
N ASN A 30 -16.48 -8.83 -1.91
CA ASN A 30 -16.51 -10.27 -2.17
C ASN A 30 -17.63 -10.71 -3.15
N ASN A 31 -18.00 -11.99 -3.16
CA ASN A 31 -18.96 -12.59 -4.09
C ASN A 31 -20.30 -12.99 -3.43
N ILE A 32 -20.59 -12.51 -2.22
CA ILE A 32 -21.83 -12.85 -1.49
C ILE A 32 -23.03 -12.05 -2.04
N LYS A 33 -22.81 -10.82 -2.50
CA LYS A 33 -23.86 -9.91 -2.98
C LYS A 33 -23.33 -9.06 -4.14
N GLY A 34 -24.14 -8.93 -5.18
CA GLY A 34 -23.81 -8.18 -6.39
C GLY A 34 -24.90 -8.28 -7.45
N ASN A 35 -24.72 -7.57 -8.56
CA ASN A 35 -25.59 -7.61 -9.72
C ASN A 35 -25.11 -8.66 -10.73
N ASP A 36 -23.82 -8.62 -11.08
CA ASP A 36 -23.15 -9.60 -11.94
C ASP A 36 -21.86 -10.06 -11.27
N LEU A 37 -21.97 -11.16 -10.52
CA LEU A 37 -20.88 -11.68 -9.70
C LEU A 37 -19.63 -12.03 -10.52
N ASN A 38 -19.79 -12.47 -11.77
CA ASN A 38 -18.66 -12.85 -12.62
C ASN A 38 -17.92 -11.59 -13.09
N GLN A 39 -18.65 -10.62 -13.61
CA GLN A 39 -18.08 -9.35 -14.05
C GLN A 39 -17.42 -8.62 -12.88
N GLU A 40 -18.07 -8.59 -11.72
CA GLU A 40 -17.54 -7.97 -10.51
C GLU A 40 -16.26 -8.65 -10.00
N VAL A 41 -16.17 -9.98 -10.05
CA VAL A 41 -14.93 -10.70 -9.71
C VAL A 41 -13.81 -10.32 -10.69
N ILE A 42 -14.10 -10.25 -12.00
CA ILE A 42 -13.12 -9.88 -13.02
C ILE A 42 -12.58 -8.47 -12.75
N GLU A 43 -13.45 -7.50 -12.47
CA GLU A 43 -13.02 -6.12 -12.18
C GLU A 43 -12.18 -6.04 -10.89
N ARG A 44 -12.53 -6.79 -9.84
CA ARG A 44 -11.68 -6.89 -8.64
C ARG A 44 -10.31 -7.49 -8.96
N MET A 45 -10.24 -8.51 -9.82
CA MET A 45 -8.96 -9.13 -10.18
C MET A 45 -8.06 -8.16 -10.97
N LYS A 46 -8.63 -7.35 -11.88
CA LYS A 46 -7.88 -6.27 -12.58
C LYS A 46 -7.28 -5.27 -11.58
N VAL A 47 -8.05 -4.87 -10.57
CA VAL A 47 -7.57 -3.97 -9.51
C VAL A 47 -6.46 -4.64 -8.68
N ARG A 48 -6.62 -5.92 -8.32
CA ARG A 48 -5.60 -6.67 -7.58
C ARG A 48 -4.30 -6.79 -8.35
N GLU A 49 -4.35 -7.08 -9.64
CA GLU A 49 -3.17 -7.17 -10.51
C GLU A 49 -2.32 -5.90 -10.43
N ILE A 50 -2.95 -4.73 -10.50
CA ILE A 50 -2.28 -3.43 -10.37
C ILE A 50 -1.67 -3.25 -8.97
N CYS A 51 -2.45 -3.49 -7.92
CA CYS A 51 -2.03 -3.16 -6.55
C CYS A 51 -0.98 -4.13 -6.01
N GLU A 52 -1.17 -5.43 -6.23
CA GLU A 52 -0.24 -6.48 -5.79
C GLU A 52 1.05 -6.43 -6.62
N GLY A 53 0.96 -6.12 -7.92
CA GLY A 53 2.13 -5.93 -8.77
C GLY A 53 3.01 -4.75 -8.34
N TRP A 54 2.45 -3.71 -7.72
CA TRP A 54 3.18 -2.47 -7.41
C TRP A 54 4.49 -2.69 -6.63
N GLY A 55 4.45 -3.51 -5.57
CA GLY A 55 5.64 -3.86 -4.79
C GLY A 55 6.66 -4.67 -5.60
N VAL A 56 6.16 -5.62 -6.40
CA VAL A 56 6.99 -6.51 -7.23
C VAL A 56 7.74 -5.72 -8.32
N TYR A 57 7.05 -4.83 -9.04
CA TYR A 57 7.67 -4.00 -10.07
C TYR A 57 8.71 -3.04 -9.49
N ARG A 58 8.47 -2.55 -8.27
CA ARG A 58 9.42 -1.69 -7.57
C ARG A 58 10.70 -2.44 -7.19
N ASP A 59 10.55 -3.65 -6.63
CA ASP A 59 11.69 -4.48 -6.21
C ASP A 59 12.53 -4.94 -7.42
N ALA A 60 11.87 -5.22 -8.55
CA ALA A 60 12.51 -5.57 -9.81
C ALA A 60 13.04 -4.36 -10.61
N ALA A 61 12.91 -3.14 -10.08
CA ALA A 61 13.32 -1.90 -10.75
C ALA A 61 12.64 -1.64 -12.12
N GLU A 62 11.42 -2.15 -12.34
CA GLU A 62 10.63 -2.00 -13.58
C GLU A 62 9.93 -0.64 -13.71
N TYR A 63 10.64 0.45 -13.41
CA TYR A 63 10.08 1.80 -13.28
C TYR A 63 9.54 2.39 -14.59
N GLY A 64 10.01 1.93 -15.74
CA GLY A 64 9.71 2.52 -17.05
C GLY A 64 8.52 1.93 -17.79
N ILE A 65 8.03 0.75 -17.38
CA ILE A 65 7.03 0.00 -18.14
C ILE A 65 5.72 -0.08 -17.38
N THR A 66 5.76 -0.47 -16.11
CA THR A 66 4.54 -0.94 -15.43
C THR A 66 3.93 0.13 -14.53
N ILE A 67 4.73 0.79 -13.68
CA ILE A 67 4.23 1.81 -12.75
C ILE A 67 3.57 3.01 -13.47
N PRO A 68 4.13 3.57 -14.55
CA PRO A 68 3.49 4.69 -15.27
C PRO A 68 2.22 4.30 -16.02
N LYS A 69 2.07 3.01 -16.39
CA LYS A 69 0.89 2.52 -17.13
C LYS A 69 -0.26 2.14 -16.22
N THR A 70 0.03 1.80 -14.96
CA THR A 70 -0.98 1.46 -13.94
C THR A 70 -1.37 2.66 -13.05
N THR A 71 -0.79 3.83 -13.29
CA THR A 71 -0.94 5.02 -12.43
C THR A 71 -1.44 6.19 -13.27
N MET A 72 -2.58 6.76 -12.90
CA MET A 72 -3.12 7.91 -13.61
C MET A 72 -2.21 9.13 -13.45
N SER A 73 -2.24 10.06 -14.40
CA SER A 73 -1.34 11.22 -14.43
C SER A 73 -1.45 12.12 -13.20
N ASP A 74 -2.62 12.10 -12.57
CA ASP A 74 -3.05 12.85 -11.40
C ASP A 74 -2.92 12.08 -10.08
N ALA A 75 -2.42 10.84 -10.12
CA ALA A 75 -2.29 10.01 -8.92
C ALA A 75 -1.26 10.59 -7.93
N HIS A 76 -1.66 10.57 -6.66
CA HIS A 76 -0.82 10.99 -5.54
C HIS A 76 -0.47 9.79 -4.67
N MET A 77 0.75 9.80 -4.13
CA MET A 77 1.19 8.84 -3.14
C MET A 77 1.47 9.54 -1.83
N ILE A 78 0.96 8.97 -0.75
CA ILE A 78 1.12 9.48 0.61
C ILE A 78 1.55 8.33 1.51
N SER A 79 2.72 8.45 2.13
CA SER A 79 3.15 7.57 3.20
C SER A 79 2.92 8.25 4.55
N GLN A 80 2.16 7.62 5.44
CA GLN A 80 2.15 8.00 6.85
C GLN A 80 3.10 7.08 7.61
N MET A 81 4.05 7.68 8.33
CA MET A 81 4.96 6.99 9.24
C MET A 81 4.80 7.59 10.63
N GLY A 82 4.93 6.78 11.68
CA GLY A 82 4.97 7.30 13.05
C GLY A 82 6.17 8.23 13.26
N GLU A 83 6.08 9.18 14.20
CA GLU A 83 7.12 10.20 14.45
C GLU A 83 8.51 9.60 14.68
N LEU A 84 8.60 8.46 15.38
CA LEU A 84 9.86 7.78 15.63
C LEU A 84 10.52 7.28 14.34
N SER A 85 9.74 6.67 13.45
CA SER A 85 10.18 6.18 12.14
C SER A 85 10.54 7.34 11.20
N LEU A 86 9.80 8.45 11.24
CA LEU A 86 10.14 9.66 10.49
C LEU A 86 11.48 10.24 10.92
N ASN A 87 11.79 10.25 12.21
CA ASN A 87 13.06 10.78 12.73
C ASN A 87 14.26 9.89 12.34
N VAL A 88 14.08 8.57 12.33
CA VAL A 88 15.10 7.62 11.82
C VAL A 88 15.29 7.80 10.32
N LEU A 89 14.21 7.81 9.52
CA LEU A 89 14.33 8.00 8.07
C LEU A 89 14.92 9.39 7.71
N ARG A 90 14.55 10.46 8.41
CA ARG A 90 15.11 11.80 8.17
C ARG A 90 16.62 11.87 8.46
N ARG A 91 17.09 11.20 9.52
CA ARG A 91 18.51 11.09 9.86
C ARG A 91 19.29 10.17 8.92
N CYS A 92 18.74 9.01 8.60
CA CYS A 92 19.42 8.01 7.75
C CYS A 92 19.42 8.41 6.27
N LEU A 93 18.35 9.02 5.77
CA LEU A 93 18.15 9.15 4.33
C LEU A 93 18.53 10.53 3.76
N HIS A 94 18.75 11.56 4.61
CA HIS A 94 18.78 12.97 4.18
C HIS A 94 17.65 13.30 3.18
N CYS A 95 16.52 12.58 3.31
CA CYS A 95 15.47 12.53 2.32
C CYS A 95 14.24 13.22 2.91
N ASN A 96 14.08 14.50 2.59
CA ASN A 96 12.86 15.26 2.88
C ASN A 96 11.72 14.91 1.90
N GLN A 97 11.86 13.86 1.07
CA GLN A 97 10.92 13.54 -0.02
C GLN A 97 9.81 12.55 0.39
N LEU A 98 9.62 12.28 1.69
CA LEU A 98 8.51 11.47 2.21
C LEU A 98 7.24 12.31 2.45
N GLU A 99 7.11 13.44 1.77
CA GLU A 99 5.89 14.26 1.79
C GLU A 99 4.96 13.85 0.64
N ALA A 100 3.66 14.02 0.85
CA ALA A 100 2.64 13.77 -0.17
C ALA A 100 3.05 14.42 -1.51
N GLY A 101 3.00 13.64 -2.60
CA GLY A 101 3.47 14.13 -3.89
C GLY A 101 2.95 13.30 -5.05
N GLN A 102 3.11 13.86 -6.25
CA GLN A 102 2.83 13.14 -7.49
C GLN A 102 3.71 11.89 -7.58
N TYR A 103 3.13 10.78 -8.05
CA TYR A 103 3.79 9.48 -8.10
C TYR A 103 5.17 9.51 -8.79
N ARG A 104 5.36 10.41 -9.78
CA ARG A 104 6.62 10.57 -10.52
C ARG A 104 7.80 10.90 -9.60
N ARG A 105 7.59 11.79 -8.62
CA ARG A 105 8.63 12.16 -7.65
C ARG A 105 9.08 10.95 -6.83
N ILE A 106 8.14 10.07 -6.48
CA ILE A 106 8.45 8.84 -5.76
C ILE A 106 9.22 7.85 -6.64
N ILE A 107 8.88 7.74 -7.93
CA ILE A 107 9.66 6.91 -8.86
C ILE A 107 11.09 7.43 -8.98
N GLU A 108 11.27 8.74 -9.15
CA GLU A 108 12.60 9.36 -9.23
C GLU A 108 13.41 9.15 -7.94
N ALA A 109 12.79 9.36 -6.78
CA ALA A 109 13.41 9.09 -5.49
C ALA A 109 13.79 7.60 -5.32
N SER A 110 12.92 6.69 -5.78
CA SER A 110 13.21 5.25 -5.75
C SER A 110 14.38 4.89 -6.65
N LYS A 111 14.45 5.42 -7.88
CA LYS A 111 15.59 5.21 -8.79
C LYS A 111 16.90 5.70 -8.18
N ALA A 112 16.91 6.94 -7.70
CA ALA A 112 18.08 7.54 -7.05
C ALA A 112 18.51 6.76 -5.79
N GLY A 113 17.56 6.15 -5.07
CA GLY A 113 17.83 5.27 -3.95
C GLY A 113 18.52 3.97 -4.37
N PHE A 114 17.99 3.31 -5.41
CA PHE A 114 18.56 2.06 -5.92
C PHE A 114 19.96 2.25 -6.54
N GLU A 115 20.22 3.39 -7.19
CA GLU A 115 21.56 3.73 -7.73
C GLU A 115 22.66 3.79 -6.65
N LYS A 116 22.30 4.10 -5.40
CA LYS A 116 23.23 4.11 -4.27
C LYS A 116 23.57 2.70 -3.74
N GLY A 117 22.88 1.67 -4.21
CA GLY A 117 23.09 0.28 -3.81
C GLY A 117 22.85 0.02 -2.32
N SER A 118 23.54 -0.99 -1.77
CA SER A 118 23.39 -1.41 -0.37
C SER A 118 23.79 -0.34 0.65
N LYS A 119 24.57 0.67 0.24
CA LYS A 119 24.94 1.82 1.09
C LYS A 119 23.74 2.69 1.46
N PHE A 120 22.64 2.62 0.71
CA PHE A 120 21.43 3.38 1.00
C PHE A 120 20.28 2.48 1.38
N MET A 121 19.82 1.60 0.48
CA MET A 121 18.68 0.73 0.78
C MET A 121 18.51 -0.36 -0.29
N TYR A 122 18.68 -1.62 0.11
CA TYR A 122 18.14 -2.77 -0.63
C TYR A 122 16.79 -3.13 0.00
N ILE A 123 15.71 -3.18 -0.79
CA ILE A 123 14.33 -3.29 -0.28
C ILE A 123 13.57 -4.43 -0.95
N LEU A 124 12.75 -5.13 -0.18
CA LEU A 124 11.89 -6.22 -0.64
C LEU A 124 10.51 -6.12 0.02
N HIS A 125 9.45 -6.17 -0.79
CA HIS A 125 8.05 -6.18 -0.37
C HIS A 125 7.49 -7.60 -0.48
N ARG A 126 6.86 -8.07 0.60
CA ARG A 126 6.10 -9.32 0.59
C ARG A 126 4.62 -9.00 0.57
N ILE A 127 3.90 -9.51 -0.44
CA ILE A 127 2.47 -9.26 -0.56
C ILE A 127 1.71 -10.40 0.13
N MET A 128 1.05 -10.11 1.26
CA MET A 128 0.35 -11.14 2.05
C MET A 128 -1.16 -11.22 1.81
N GLY A 129 -1.64 -10.53 0.78
CA GLY A 129 -3.04 -10.54 0.36
C GLY A 129 -3.65 -9.14 0.30
N SER A 130 -4.78 -9.06 -0.40
CA SER A 130 -5.50 -7.82 -0.66
C SER A 130 -7.01 -7.98 -0.54
N GLN A 131 -7.68 -6.86 -0.30
CA GLN A 131 -9.14 -6.75 -0.28
C GLN A 131 -9.54 -5.56 -1.15
N VAL A 132 -10.44 -5.80 -2.11
CA VAL A 132 -10.95 -4.76 -3.02
C VAL A 132 -12.42 -4.47 -2.72
N ASP A 133 -12.70 -3.21 -2.43
CA ASP A 133 -14.04 -2.62 -2.37
C ASP A 133 -14.29 -1.83 -3.65
N MET A 134 -15.47 -1.99 -4.26
CA MET A 134 -15.85 -1.23 -5.46
C MET A 134 -17.18 -0.52 -5.27
N ASN A 135 -17.40 0.57 -6.01
CA ASN A 135 -18.73 1.15 -6.16
C ASN A 135 -19.61 0.26 -7.07
N PRO A 136 -20.96 0.39 -6.99
CA PRO A 136 -21.88 -0.37 -7.82
C PRO A 136 -21.64 -0.28 -9.33
N ASP A 137 -21.15 0.88 -9.80
CA ASP A 137 -20.93 1.14 -11.23
C ASP A 137 -19.60 0.56 -11.77
N LEU A 138 -18.77 -0.04 -10.90
CA LEU A 138 -17.48 -0.62 -11.27
C LEU A 138 -16.51 0.39 -11.90
N THR A 139 -16.52 1.63 -11.40
CA THR A 139 -15.70 2.75 -11.90
C THR A 139 -14.72 3.30 -10.88
N ARG A 140 -14.91 2.99 -9.59
CA ARG A 140 -14.04 3.38 -8.48
C ARG A 140 -13.78 2.17 -7.59
N ALA A 141 -12.56 2.05 -7.11
CA ALA A 141 -12.19 0.98 -6.19
C ALA A 141 -11.23 1.46 -5.12
N VAL A 142 -11.26 0.76 -3.99
CA VAL A 142 -10.23 0.85 -2.94
C VAL A 142 -9.64 -0.53 -2.75
N CYS A 143 -8.32 -0.65 -2.90
CA CYS A 143 -7.59 -1.87 -2.60
C CYS A 143 -6.79 -1.68 -1.30
N LYS A 144 -6.99 -2.59 -0.36
CA LYS A 144 -6.30 -2.62 0.94
C LYS A 144 -5.37 -3.81 0.96
N MET A 145 -4.11 -3.61 1.28
CA MET A 145 -3.09 -4.66 1.28
C MET A 145 -2.30 -4.66 2.57
N LYS A 146 -1.88 -5.86 2.99
CA LYS A 146 -0.90 -6.06 4.07
C LYS A 146 0.45 -6.40 3.47
N ILE A 147 1.48 -5.67 3.87
CA ILE A 147 2.79 -5.75 3.25
C ILE A 147 3.88 -5.66 4.33
N PRO A 148 4.56 -6.77 4.63
CA PRO A 148 5.86 -6.73 5.27
C PRO A 148 6.92 -6.25 4.28
N ILE A 149 7.77 -5.33 4.72
CA ILE A 149 8.88 -4.79 3.95
C ILE A 149 10.15 -5.07 4.72
N THR A 150 11.09 -5.79 4.12
CA THR A 150 12.46 -5.86 4.62
C THR A 150 13.29 -4.87 3.85
N CYS A 151 14.08 -4.05 4.54
CA CYS A 151 15.17 -3.33 3.93
C CYS A 151 16.48 -3.58 4.66
N ARG A 152 17.56 -3.59 3.88
CA ARG A 152 18.92 -3.58 4.35
C ARG A 152 19.54 -2.25 4.00
N PHE A 153 20.14 -1.58 4.98
CA PHE A 153 20.84 -0.32 4.77
C PHE A 153 22.09 -0.24 5.64
N THR A 154 23.01 0.65 5.27
CA THR A 154 24.20 0.95 6.06
C THR A 154 23.98 2.26 6.80
N PHE A 155 24.11 2.24 8.12
CA PHE A 155 24.06 3.43 8.98
C PHE A 155 25.34 3.48 9.82
N ASP A 156 26.08 4.59 9.74
CA ASP A 156 27.40 4.75 10.36
C ASP A 156 28.36 3.57 10.07
N ASP A 157 28.43 3.16 8.80
CA ASP A 157 29.20 2.00 8.31
C ASP A 157 28.82 0.63 8.91
N ILE A 158 27.69 0.56 9.62
CA ILE A 158 27.11 -0.67 10.16
C ILE A 158 25.94 -1.10 9.29
N GLU A 159 26.01 -2.33 8.77
CA GLU A 159 24.91 -2.95 8.04
C GLU A 159 23.80 -3.37 9.03
N MET A 160 22.56 -3.01 8.72
CA MET A 160 21.40 -3.35 9.52
C MET A 160 20.25 -3.80 8.62
N ASP A 161 19.49 -4.76 9.12
CA ASP A 161 18.19 -5.15 8.56
C ASP A 161 17.07 -4.45 9.34
N ASN A 162 16.07 -3.96 8.62
CA ASN A 162 14.85 -3.40 9.17
C ASN A 162 13.64 -4.06 8.53
N ASP A 163 12.76 -4.57 9.38
CA ASP A 163 11.47 -5.10 8.98
C ASP A 163 10.35 -4.14 9.39
N ALA A 164 9.47 -3.83 8.45
CA ALA A 164 8.30 -2.98 8.69
C ALA A 164 7.02 -3.66 8.20
N ASP A 165 6.07 -3.86 9.11
CA ASP A 165 4.72 -4.30 8.77
C ASP A 165 3.85 -3.09 8.43
N CYS A 166 3.44 -3.00 7.17
CA CYS A 166 2.70 -1.87 6.62
C CYS A 166 1.33 -2.28 6.07
N ARG A 167 0.45 -1.29 5.91
CA ARG A 167 -0.79 -1.42 5.15
C ARG A 167 -0.82 -0.38 4.04
N PHE A 168 -1.07 -0.82 2.81
CA PHE A 168 -1.28 0.09 1.69
C PHE A 168 -2.76 0.20 1.38
N PHE A 169 -3.19 1.42 1.09
CA PHE A 169 -4.54 1.76 0.66
C PHE A 169 -4.42 2.45 -0.68
N PHE A 170 -4.80 1.75 -1.74
CA PHE A 170 -4.83 2.28 -3.09
C PHE A 170 -6.24 2.73 -3.42
N PHE A 171 -6.36 3.94 -3.94
CA PHE A 171 -7.57 4.43 -4.57
C PHE A 171 -7.42 4.31 -6.08
N LEU A 172 -8.44 3.81 -6.76
CA LEU A 172 -8.38 3.55 -8.19
C LEU A 172 -9.61 4.09 -8.91
N GLU A 173 -9.37 4.49 -10.15
CA GLU A 173 -10.39 4.91 -11.11
C GLU A 173 -10.33 4.03 -12.35
N LYS A 174 -11.49 3.72 -12.91
CA LYS A 174 -11.63 3.16 -14.25
C LYS A 174 -11.91 4.28 -15.25
N ARG A 175 -11.01 4.48 -16.21
CA ARG A 175 -11.20 5.40 -17.35
C ARG A 175 -11.36 4.56 -18.62
N GLY A 176 -12.57 4.53 -19.17
CA GLY A 176 -12.93 3.57 -20.22
C GLY A 176 -12.88 2.14 -19.70
N ASN A 177 -12.03 1.28 -20.27
CA ASN A 177 -11.85 -0.10 -19.81
C ASN A 177 -10.54 -0.32 -19.03
N ILE A 178 -9.85 0.76 -18.65
CA ILE A 178 -8.53 0.70 -18.01
C ILE A 178 -8.66 1.20 -16.57
N TRP A 179 -8.18 0.39 -15.63
CA TRP A 179 -8.00 0.80 -14.23
C TRP A 179 -6.64 1.45 -14.03
N GLY A 180 -6.57 2.40 -13.11
CA GLY A 180 -5.29 2.89 -12.60
C GLY A 180 -5.45 3.54 -11.24
N LEU A 181 -4.32 3.71 -10.56
CA LEU A 181 -4.24 4.46 -9.31
C LEU A 181 -4.69 5.91 -9.55
N SER A 182 -5.51 6.45 -8.65
CA SER A 182 -6.10 7.80 -8.70
C SER A 182 -5.65 8.65 -7.53
#